data_AF-A0A380AS41-F1
#
_entry.id   AF-A0A380AS41-F1
#
_cell.length_a   1.000
_cell.length_b   1.000
_cell.length_c   1.000
_cell.angle_alpha   90.00
_cell.angle_beta   90.00
_cell.angle_gamma   90.00
#
_symmetry.space_group_name_H-M   'P 1'
#
loop_
_entity.id
_entity.type
_entity.pdbx_description
1 polymer ?
#
loop_
_entity_poly.entity_id
_entity_poly.type
_entity_poly.pdbx_seq_one_letter_code
_entity_poly.pdbx_strand_id
1 'polypeptide(L)'
;MPGLSNPIQNFASVIGEARLDDADPAAWYLASAKGSDTIEVAYLNGVDVPYIDQQEGFNTDGIATKVRIDAGVAPIDHRGLTYSSGK
;
A
#
# COMPACT_ATOMS: atom_id res chain seq x y z
N MET A 1 6.39 -7.14 -42.17
CA MET A 1 7.72 -6.96 -41.54
C MET A 1 7.54 -7.21 -40.05
N PRO A 2 8.32 -8.09 -39.39
CA PRO A 2 8.17 -8.20 -37.95
C PRO A 2 8.64 -6.87 -37.37
N GLY A 3 7.72 -6.12 -36.77
CA GLY A 3 8.01 -4.85 -36.13
C GLY A 3 9.05 -5.07 -35.04
N LEU A 4 10.02 -4.16 -34.95
CA LEU A 4 11.05 -4.19 -33.92
C LEU A 4 10.38 -4.29 -32.54
N SER A 5 10.48 -5.46 -31.92
CA SER A 5 9.87 -5.73 -30.61
C SER A 5 10.58 -4.90 -29.57
N ASN A 6 9.84 -4.11 -28.78
CA ASN A 6 10.44 -3.27 -27.73
C ASN A 6 11.14 -4.17 -26.69
N PRO A 7 12.47 -4.09 -26.52
CA PRO A 7 13.19 -4.97 -25.61
C PRO A 7 12.83 -4.78 -24.14
N ILE A 8 12.23 -3.64 -23.77
CA ILE A 8 11.81 -3.33 -22.38
C ILE A 8 10.30 -3.46 -22.15
N GLN A 9 9.56 -4.07 -23.07
CA GLN A 9 8.14 -4.32 -22.84
C GLN A 9 7.94 -5.20 -21.59
N ASN A 10 6.88 -4.92 -20.81
CA ASN A 10 6.53 -5.67 -19.59
C ASN A 10 7.61 -5.65 -18.49
N PHE A 11 8.50 -4.66 -18.46
CA PHE A 11 9.53 -4.56 -17.41
C PHE A 11 8.95 -4.28 -16.00
N ALA A 12 7.75 -3.70 -15.93
CA ALA A 12 7.06 -3.37 -14.70
C ALA A 12 5.54 -3.60 -14.84
N SER A 13 4.89 -3.88 -13.71
CA SER A 13 3.43 -3.87 -13.61
C SER A 13 2.96 -2.44 -13.38
N VAL A 14 2.09 -1.94 -14.25
CA VAL A 14 1.50 -0.61 -14.09
C VAL A 14 0.38 -0.69 -13.06
N ILE A 15 0.43 0.18 -12.06
CA ILE A 15 -0.57 0.32 -11.00
C ILE A 15 -1.02 1.78 -11.01
N GLY A 16 -2.32 2.02 -11.18
CA GLY A 16 -2.89 3.35 -11.03
C GLY A 16 -3.30 3.60 -9.58
N GLU A 17 -2.83 4.69 -8.98
CA GLU A 17 -3.19 5.11 -7.63
C GLU A 17 -3.61 6.58 -7.66
N ALA A 18 -4.90 6.83 -7.40
CA ALA A 18 -5.49 8.16 -7.50
C ALA A 18 -4.84 9.17 -6.55
N ARG A 19 -4.42 8.73 -5.35
CA ARG A 19 -3.76 9.63 -4.39
C ARG A 19 -2.39 10.11 -4.85
N LEU A 20 -1.69 9.32 -5.66
CA LEU A 20 -0.39 9.71 -6.24
C LEU A 20 -0.60 10.64 -7.44
N ASP A 21 -1.64 10.40 -8.24
CA ASP A 21 -2.03 11.26 -9.36
C ASP A 21 -2.49 12.65 -8.89
N ASP A 22 -3.31 12.72 -7.82
CA ASP A 22 -3.74 13.97 -7.18
C ASP A 22 -2.57 14.80 -6.62
N ALA A 23 -1.45 14.14 -6.28
CA ALA A 23 -0.27 14.80 -5.71
C ALA A 23 0.62 15.45 -6.79
N ASP A 24 0.96 14.72 -7.85
CA ASP A 24 1.59 15.25 -9.07
C ASP A 24 1.35 14.28 -10.25
N PRO A 25 0.49 14.63 -11.24
CA PRO A 25 0.15 13.74 -12.34
C PRO A 25 1.32 13.47 -13.30
N ALA A 26 2.40 14.27 -13.22
CA ALA A 26 3.62 14.01 -14.00
C ALA A 26 4.57 13.05 -13.28
N ALA A 27 4.43 12.85 -11.98
CA ALA A 27 5.34 12.02 -11.22
C ALA A 27 5.16 10.54 -11.54
N TRP A 28 6.27 9.80 -11.47
CA TRP A 28 6.23 8.35 -11.52
C TRP A 28 7.04 7.72 -10.39
N TYR A 29 6.60 6.54 -9.99
CA TYR A 29 7.11 5.78 -8.86
C TYR A 29 7.38 4.35 -9.30
N LEU A 30 8.49 3.77 -8.83
CA LEU A 30 8.73 2.34 -8.99
C LEU A 30 9.03 1.73 -7.63
N ALA A 31 8.45 0.56 -7.42
CA ALA A 31 8.78 -0.33 -6.31
C ALA A 31 9.41 -1.60 -6.86
N SER A 32 10.39 -2.13 -6.14
CA SER A 32 10.99 -3.44 -6.44
C SER A 32 9.94 -4.55 -6.40
N ALA A 33 10.25 -5.67 -7.04
CA ALA A 33 9.39 -6.85 -7.02
C ALA A 33 9.07 -7.31 -5.60
N LYS A 34 7.84 -7.84 -5.41
CA LYS A 34 7.36 -8.42 -4.15
C LYS A 34 8.36 -9.47 -3.64
N GLY A 35 8.71 -9.39 -2.36
CA GLY A 35 9.74 -10.23 -1.74
C GLY A 35 11.12 -9.59 -1.67
N SER A 36 11.27 -8.37 -2.18
CA SER A 36 12.39 -7.48 -1.83
C SER A 36 11.98 -6.62 -0.64
N ASP A 37 12.83 -6.53 0.39
CA ASP A 37 12.51 -5.85 1.66
C ASP A 37 12.51 -4.32 1.50
N THR A 38 11.40 -3.74 1.03
CA THR A 38 11.24 -2.28 0.88
C THR A 38 10.41 -1.65 1.99
N ILE A 39 9.28 -2.26 2.33
CA ILE A 39 8.34 -1.79 3.35
C ILE A 39 8.04 -2.96 4.28
N GLU A 40 8.19 -2.73 5.58
CA GLU A 40 7.77 -3.70 6.60
C GLU A 40 6.51 -3.21 7.31
N VAL A 41 5.64 -4.18 7.57
CA VAL A 41 4.44 -4.02 8.38
C VAL A 41 4.62 -4.86 9.63
N ALA A 42 4.57 -4.22 10.79
CA ALA A 42 4.68 -4.88 12.08
C ALA A 42 3.38 -4.73 12.87
N TYR A 43 2.97 -5.80 13.53
CA TYR A 43 1.76 -5.83 14.34
C TYR A 43 2.13 -5.88 15.83
N LEU A 44 1.42 -5.10 16.65
CA LEU A 44 1.68 -5.09 18.09
C LEU A 44 1.42 -6.48 18.67
N ASN A 45 2.41 -7.02 19.39
CA ASN A 45 2.40 -8.38 19.94
C ASN A 45 2.14 -9.49 18.91
N GLY A 46 2.39 -9.24 17.62
CA GLY A 46 2.17 -10.21 16.54
C GLY A 46 0.71 -10.48 16.20
N VAL A 47 -0.23 -9.63 16.67
CA VAL A 47 -1.67 -9.79 16.38
C VAL A 47 -2.02 -9.05 15.09
N ASP A 48 -2.14 -9.79 13.98
CA ASP A 48 -2.43 -9.29 12.65
C ASP A 48 -3.93 -9.16 12.32
N VAL A 49 -4.79 -9.54 13.27
CA VAL A 49 -6.25 -9.45 13.15
C VAL A 49 -6.82 -8.27 13.95
N PRO A 50 -7.87 -7.59 13.43
CA PRO A 50 -8.55 -6.54 14.18
C PRO A 50 -9.25 -7.08 15.44
N TYR A 51 -9.20 -6.31 16.52
CA TYR A 51 -10.05 -6.50 17.69
C TYR A 51 -11.43 -5.93 17.42
N ILE A 52 -12.46 -6.73 17.73
CA ILE A 52 -13.87 -6.34 17.60
C ILE A 52 -14.50 -6.40 18.99
N ASP A 53 -15.01 -5.26 19.46
CA ASP A 53 -15.76 -5.13 20.70
C ASP A 53 -17.18 -4.65 20.37
N GLN A 54 -18.19 -5.29 20.97
CA GLN A 54 -19.60 -5.01 20.70
C GLN A 54 -20.32 -4.72 22.01
N GLN A 55 -20.92 -3.54 22.09
CA GLN A 55 -21.73 -3.13 23.22
C GLN A 55 -23.17 -2.93 22.77
N GLU A 56 -24.09 -3.70 23.35
CA GLU A 56 -25.53 -3.53 23.15
C GLU A 56 -26.00 -2.26 23.88
N GLY A 57 -26.75 -1.41 23.17
CA GLY A 57 -27.21 -0.14 23.70
C GLY A 57 -28.32 -0.31 24.74
N PHE A 58 -28.14 0.26 25.93
CA PHE A 58 -29.20 0.26 26.96
C PHE A 58 -30.28 1.34 26.71
N ASN A 59 -29.90 2.46 26.08
CA ASN A 59 -30.79 3.61 25.83
C ASN A 59 -31.27 3.72 24.38
N THR A 60 -30.80 2.85 23.49
CA THR A 60 -31.14 2.87 22.06
C THR A 60 -31.05 1.45 21.53
N ASP A 61 -32.02 1.06 20.70
CA ASP A 61 -32.04 -0.24 20.03
C ASP A 61 -30.99 -0.24 18.91
N GLY A 62 -29.76 -0.62 19.27
CA GLY A 62 -28.62 -0.65 18.38
C GLY A 62 -27.37 -1.24 19.04
N ILE A 63 -26.47 -1.78 18.21
CA ILE A 63 -25.19 -2.34 18.65
C ILE A 63 -24.07 -1.35 18.30
N ALA A 64 -23.32 -0.91 19.30
CA ALA A 64 -22.09 -0.17 19.07
C ALA A 64 -20.95 -1.17 18.81
N THR A 65 -20.36 -1.12 17.61
CA THR A 65 -19.21 -1.97 17.26
C THR A 65 -17.95 -1.10 17.20
N LYS A 66 -16.94 -1.47 17.99
CA LYS A 66 -15.60 -0.87 17.94
C LYS A 66 -14.65 -1.85 17.25
N VAL A 67 -13.98 -1.36 16.21
CA VAL A 67 -12.93 -2.09 15.51
C VAL A 67 -11.60 -1.39 15.76
N ARG A 68 -10.60 -2.12 16.25
CA ARG A 68 -9.24 -1.62 16.51
C ARG A 68 -8.21 -2.55 15.88
N ILE A 69 -7.18 -1.97 15.25
CA ILE A 69 -5.98 -2.69 14.82
C ILE A 69 -4.75 -1.88 15.22
N ASP A 70 -3.74 -2.54 15.75
CA ASP A 70 -2.47 -1.92 16.15
C ASP A 70 -1.37 -2.38 15.17
N ALA A 71 -1.14 -1.58 14.13
CA ALA A 71 -0.14 -1.85 13.09
C ALA A 71 0.81 -0.64 12.93
N GLY A 72 2.09 -0.92 12.75
CA GLY A 72 3.13 0.04 12.38
C GLY A 72 3.69 -0.28 10.99
N VAL A 73 4.06 0.75 10.25
CA VAL A 73 4.65 0.60 8.90
C VAL A 73 5.91 1.46 8.82
N ALA A 74 6.99 0.91 8.29
CA ALA A 74 8.24 1.62 8.09
C ALA A 74 8.91 1.23 6.75
N PRO A 75 9.54 2.20 6.05
CA PRO A 75 10.42 1.88 4.92
C PRO A 75 11.74 1.30 5.45
N ILE A 76 12.20 0.20 4.84
CA ILE A 76 13.46 -0.47 5.20
C ILE A 76 14.56 -0.11 4.21
N ASP A 77 14.31 -0.26 2.90
CA ASP A 77 15.33 -0.06 1.87
C ASP A 77 14.87 0.93 0.80
N HIS A 78 15.50 2.10 0.80
CA HIS A 78 15.25 3.16 -0.18
C HIS A 78 15.64 2.75 -1.61
N ARG A 79 16.55 1.79 -1.80
CA ARG A 79 17.04 1.41 -3.14
C ARG A 79 15.96 0.72 -3.97
N GLY A 80 15.00 0.07 -3.30
CA GLY A 80 13.86 -0.56 -3.96
C GLY A 80 12.67 0.39 -4.18
N LEU A 81 12.78 1.67 -3.80
CA LEU A 81 11.73 2.67 -3.94
C LEU A 81 12.27 3.91 -4.66
N THR A 82 11.92 4.07 -5.93
CA THR A 82 12.39 5.21 -6.73
C THR A 82 11.25 6.14 -7.08
N TYR A 83 11.55 7.44 -7.11
CA TYR A 83 10.65 8.51 -7.48
C TYR A 83 11.29 9.38 -8.55
N SER A 84 10.46 9.91 -9.45
CA SER A 84 10.81 10.99 -10.37
C SER A 84 9.65 11.95 -10.51
N SER A 85 9.96 13.23 -10.66
CA SER A 85 8.98 14.29 -10.94
C SER A 85 8.43 14.27 -12.38
N GLY A 86 8.96 13.41 -13.26
CA GLY A 86 8.58 13.34 -14.67
C GLY A 86 8.87 14.63 -15.46
N LYS A 87 9.80 15.44 -14.97
CA LYS A 87 10.24 16.73 -15.53
C LYS A 87 11.75 16.69 -15.75
#